data_AF-A0A0M2HW52-F1
#
_entry.id   AF-A0A0M2HW52-F1
#
_cell.length_a   1.000
_cell.length_b   1.000
_cell.length_c   1.000
_cell.angle_alpha   90.00
_cell.angle_beta   90.00
_cell.angle_gamma   90.00
#
_symmetry.space_group_name_H-M   'P 1'
#
loop_
_entity.id
_entity.type
_entity.pdbx_description
1 polymer ?
#
loop_
_entity_poly.entity_id
_entity_poly.type
_entity_poly.pdbx_seq_one_letter_code
_entity_poly.pdbx_strand_id
1 'polypeptide(L)'
;MDWWVTPLVTLLVAVVGLSGVALTVWATRRAQQQSRLEAAEKRADVNAQRVLKLINYSARLRDAIYRGDKPPPEEWPEDIYD
;
A
#
# COMPACT_ATOMS: atom_id res chain seq x y z
N MET A 1 7.95 -35.91 -45.88
CA MET A 1 7.35 -35.27 -44.70
C MET A 1 8.47 -34.65 -43.90
N ASP A 2 8.42 -33.33 -43.75
CA ASP A 2 9.42 -32.48 -43.11
C ASP A 2 9.47 -32.71 -41.59
N TRP A 3 10.03 -33.85 -41.19
CA TRP A 3 10.12 -34.28 -39.78
C TRP A 3 10.90 -33.30 -38.90
N TRP A 4 11.69 -32.42 -39.50
CA TRP A 4 12.47 -31.36 -38.84
C TRP A 4 11.67 -30.06 -38.61
N VAL A 5 10.53 -29.86 -39.27
CA VAL A 5 9.69 -28.66 -39.10
C VAL A 5 8.96 -28.68 -37.77
N THR A 6 8.50 -29.86 -37.33
CA THR A 6 7.78 -30.04 -36.06
C THR A 6 8.58 -29.61 -34.83
N PRO A 7 9.85 -30.05 -34.62
CA PRO A 7 10.64 -29.58 -33.48
C PRO A 7 10.97 -28.09 -33.57
N LEU A 8 11.11 -27.53 -34.78
CA LEU A 8 11.44 -26.13 -35.00
C LEU A 8 10.28 -25.19 -34.64
N VAL A 9 9.05 -25.56 -35.03
CA VAL A 9 7.83 -24.85 -34.63
C VAL A 9 7.60 -24.95 -33.11
N THR A 10 7.83 -26.13 -32.52
CA THR A 10 7.70 -26.33 -31.07
C THR A 10 8.66 -25.43 -30.29
N LEU A 11 9.91 -25.30 -30.75
CA LEU A 11 10.90 -24.40 -30.17
C LEU A 11 10.46 -22.94 -30.27
N LEU A 12 9.93 -22.53 -31.42
CA LEU A 12 9.46 -21.18 -31.66
C LEU A 12 8.29 -20.81 -30.72
N VAL A 13 7.31 -21.71 -30.60
CA VAL A 13 6.17 -21.55 -29.67
C VAL A 13 6.64 -21.53 -28.22
N ALA A 14 7.61 -22.36 -27.85
CA ALA A 14 8.17 -22.38 -26.50
C ALA A 14 8.89 -21.07 -26.16
N VAL A 15 9.69 -20.51 -27.08
CA VAL A 15 10.39 -19.24 -26.88
C VAL A 15 9.41 -18.08 -26.75
N VAL A 16 8.40 -18.03 -27.64
CA VAL A 16 7.35 -16.99 -27.58
C VAL A 16 6.54 -17.12 -26.28
N GLY A 17 6.14 -18.33 -25.90
CA GLY A 17 5.42 -18.60 -24.65
C GLY A 17 6.22 -18.21 -23.40
N LEU A 18 7.50 -18.58 -23.32
CA LEU A 18 8.38 -18.21 -22.21
C LEU A 18 8.59 -16.70 -22.13
N SER A 19 8.71 -16.00 -23.26
CA SER A 19 8.87 -14.54 -23.29
C SER A 19 7.63 -13.81 -22.76
N GLY A 20 6.42 -14.27 -23.12
CA GLY A 20 5.17 -13.67 -22.63
C GLY A 20 4.97 -13.88 -21.13
N VAL A 21 5.31 -15.06 -20.62
CA VAL A 21 5.23 -15.36 -19.18
C VAL A 21 6.23 -14.51 -18.38
N ALA A 22 7.46 -14.37 -18.87
CA ALA A 22 8.48 -13.56 -18.21
C ALA A 22 8.07 -12.07 -18.11
N LEU A 23 7.53 -11.50 -19.20
CA LEU A 23 7.03 -10.12 -19.20
C LEU A 23 5.84 -9.93 -18.25
N THR A 24 4.92 -10.90 -18.23
CA THR A 24 3.75 -10.85 -17.33
C THR A 24 4.19 -10.89 -15.88
N VAL A 25 5.08 -11.81 -15.51
CA VAL A 25 5.62 -11.90 -14.14
C VAL A 25 6.35 -10.63 -13.74
N TRP A 26 7.14 -10.03 -14.64
CA TRP A 26 7.83 -8.78 -14.37
C TRP A 26 6.86 -7.61 -14.16
N ALA A 27 5.85 -7.48 -15.03
CA ALA A 27 4.81 -6.47 -14.91
C ALA A 27 4.00 -6.63 -13.61
N THR A 28 3.59 -7.85 -13.27
CA THR A 28 2.86 -8.13 -12.02
C THR A 28 3.71 -7.81 -10.80
N ARG A 29 4.99 -8.18 -10.78
CA ARG A 29 5.91 -7.83 -9.67
C ARG A 29 6.05 -6.32 -9.51
N ARG A 30 6.18 -5.59 -10.62
CA ARG A 30 6.30 -4.13 -10.59
C ARG A 30 5.01 -3.45 -10.12
N ALA A 31 3.86 -3.92 -10.59
CA ALA A 31 2.55 -3.45 -10.14
C ALA A 31 2.32 -3.74 -8.65
N GLN A 32 2.75 -4.91 -8.16
CA GLN A 32 2.64 -5.28 -6.74
C GLN A 32 3.57 -4.45 -5.85
N GLN A 33 4.74 -4.02 -6.37
CA GLN A 33 5.61 -3.09 -5.65
C GLN A 33 5.00 -1.68 -5.58
N GLN A 34 4.41 -1.19 -6.67
CA GLN A 34 3.74 0.11 -6.70
C GLN A 34 2.54 0.14 -5.74
N SER A 35 1.69 -0.88 -5.73
CA SER A 35 0.54 -0.93 -4.82
C SER A 35 0.95 -1.00 -3.35
N ARG A 36 2.08 -1.63 -3.03
CA ARG A 36 2.65 -1.62 -1.68
C ARG A 36 3.15 -0.24 -1.27
N LEU A 37 3.76 0.52 -2.19
CA LEU A 37 4.20 1.89 -1.94
C LEU A 37 3.01 2.81 -1.70
N GLU A 38 1.98 2.74 -2.53
CA GLU A 38 0.75 3.53 -2.35
C GLU A 38 0.03 3.18 -1.03
N ALA A 39 -0.01 1.91 -0.65
CA ALA A 39 -0.57 1.50 0.64
C ALA A 39 0.26 1.99 1.83
N ALA A 40 1.60 2.02 1.70
CA ALA A 40 2.48 2.56 2.72
C ALA A 40 2.33 4.08 2.86
N GLU A 41 2.22 4.81 1.75
CA GLU A 41 2.02 6.25 1.72
C GLU A 41 0.68 6.63 2.36
N LYS A 42 -0.42 5.96 2.01
CA LYS A 42 -1.72 6.15 2.66
C LYS A 42 -1.67 5.90 4.17
N ARG A 43 -0.94 4.87 4.62
CA ARG A 43 -0.76 4.60 6.05
C ARG A 43 0.04 5.71 6.74
N ALA A 44 1.06 6.25 6.07
CA ALA A 44 1.85 7.36 6.59
C ALA A 44 1.01 8.63 6.75
N ASP A 45 0.17 8.96 5.76
CA ASP A 45 -0.73 10.12 5.81
C ASP A 45 -1.76 10.01 6.93
N VAL A 46 -2.40 8.84 7.07
CA VAL A 46 -3.35 8.58 8.16
C VAL A 46 -2.65 8.73 9.52
N ASN A 47 -1.43 8.21 9.66
CA ASN A 47 -0.68 8.33 10.90
C ASN A 47 -0.27 9.78 11.20
N ALA A 48 0.15 10.55 10.20
CA ALA A 48 0.46 11.97 10.35
C ALA A 48 -0.77 12.78 10.81
N GLN A 49 -1.94 12.51 10.24
CA GLN A 49 -3.20 13.12 10.69
C GLN A 49 -3.55 12.74 12.13
N ARG A 50 -3.34 11.48 12.52
CA ARG A 50 -3.54 11.01 13.91
C ARG A 50 -2.63 11.77 14.88
N VAL A 51 -1.35 11.92 14.55
CA VAL A 51 -0.37 12.67 15.37
C VAL A 51 -0.79 14.13 15.53
N LEU A 52 -1.24 14.80 14.47
CA LEU A 52 -1.71 16.19 14.56
C LEU A 52 -2.94 16.32 15.48
N LYS A 53 -3.90 15.39 15.41
CA LYS A 53 -5.05 15.36 16.32
C LYS A 53 -4.63 15.19 17.77
N LEU A 54 -3.72 14.24 18.03
CA LEU A 54 -3.11 14.00 19.35
C LEU A 54 -2.43 15.25 19.92
N ILE A 55 -1.64 15.95 19.11
CA ILE A 55 -0.97 17.19 19.53
C ILE A 55 -2.01 18.26 19.90
N ASN A 56 -3.02 18.46 19.07
CA ASN A 56 -4.08 19.44 19.34
C ASN A 56 -4.88 19.08 20.60
N TYR A 57 -5.24 17.80 20.76
CA TYR A 57 -5.91 17.31 21.95
C TYR A 57 -5.07 17.56 23.22
N SER A 58 -3.77 17.24 23.18
CA SER A 58 -2.86 17.48 24.31
C SER A 58 -2.76 18.96 24.69
N ALA A 59 -2.76 19.86 23.70
CA ALA A 59 -2.76 21.30 23.95
C ALA A 59 -4.06 21.76 24.60
N ARG A 60 -5.21 21.30 24.11
CA ARG A 60 -6.53 21.61 24.69
C ARG A 60 -6.68 21.04 26.10
N LEU A 61 -6.20 19.83 26.33
CA LEU A 61 -6.20 19.19 27.64
C LEU A 61 -5.37 19.99 28.64
N ARG A 62 -4.17 20.40 28.23
CA ARG A 62 -3.29 21.22 29.06
C ARG A 62 -3.94 22.57 29.43
N ASP A 63 -4.58 23.22 28.47
CA ASP A 63 -5.31 24.48 28.67
C ASP A 63 -6.52 24.30 29.60
N ALA A 64 -7.29 23.22 29.45
CA ALA A 64 -8.40 22.87 30.35
C ALA A 64 -7.92 22.61 31.79
N ILE A 65 -6.80 21.90 31.96
CA ILE A 65 -6.17 21.67 33.28
C ILE A 65 -5.77 23.01 33.92
N TYR A 66 -5.18 23.93 33.17
CA TYR A 66 -4.82 25.26 33.69
C TYR A 66 -6.04 26.09 34.10
N ARG A 67 -7.17 25.95 33.38
CA ARG A 67 -8.43 26.62 33.74
C ARG A 67 -9.20 25.94 34.88
N GLY A 68 -8.83 24.71 35.24
CA GLY A 68 -9.60 23.88 36.18
C GLY A 68 -10.92 23.35 35.58
N ASP A 69 -11.04 23.37 34.25
CA ASP A 69 -12.21 22.88 33.53
C ASP A 69 -12.16 21.35 33.36
N LYS A 70 -13.31 20.75 33.07
CA LYS A 70 -13.39 19.34 32.67
C LYS A 70 -12.55 19.11 31.40
N PRO A 71 -11.80 17.99 31.29
CA PRO A 71 -11.01 17.71 30.10
C PRO A 71 -11.86 17.70 28.82
N PRO A 72 -11.33 18.22 27.70
CA PRO A 72 -12.01 18.20 26.41
C PRO A 72 -12.37 16.76 26.01
N PRO A 73 -13.51 16.56 25.32
CA PRO A 73 -13.90 15.25 24.83
C PRO A 73 -12.84 14.68 23.89
N GLU A 74 -12.55 13.40 24.06
CA GLU A 74 -11.67 12.65 23.16
C GLU A 74 -12.38 12.43 21.82
N GLU A 75 -12.06 13.26 20.83
CA GLU A 75 -12.43 13.04 19.43
C GLU A 75 -11.47 12.02 18.79
N TRP A 76 -11.40 10.80 19.34
CA TRP A 76 -10.70 9.71 18.68
C TRP A 76 -11.53 9.24 17.48
N PRO A 77 -10.94 9.10 16.27
CA PRO A 77 -11.60 8.37 15.20
C PRO A 77 -11.87 6.94 15.68
N GLU A 78 -13.12 6.48 15.56
CA GLU A 78 -13.60 5.17 16.05
C GLU A 78 -12.87 4.00 15.35
N ASP A 79 -12.33 4.28 14.18
CA ASP A 79 -11.60 3.40 13.25
C ASP A 79 -10.09 3.28 13.57
N ILE A 80 -9.69 3.46 14.83
CA ILE A 80 -8.30 3.22 15.28
C ILE A 80 -8.05 1.73 15.64
N TYR A 81 -9.10 0.98 15.99
CA TYR A 81 -9.00 -0.40 16.51
C TYR A 81 -9.53 -1.49 15.58
N ASP A 82 -9.98 -1.15 14.37
CA ASP A 82 -10.47 -2.09 13.35
C ASP A 82 -9.39 -2.47 12.32
#